data_AF-A0A6B0UXE6-F1
#
_entry.id   AF-A0A6B0UXE6-F1
#
_cell.length_a   1.000
_cell.length_b   1.000
_cell.length_c   1.000
_cell.angle_alpha   90.00
_cell.angle_beta   90.00
_cell.angle_gamma   90.00
#
_symmetry.space_group_name_H-M   'P 1'
#
loop_
_entity.id
_entity.type
_entity.pdbx_description
1 polymer ?
#
loop_
_entity_poly.entity_id
_entity_poly.type
_entity_poly.pdbx_seq_one_letter_code
_entity_poly.pdbx_strand_id
1 'polypeptide(L)'
;MEIKWMLPYFLYFVVLVLGDAKKSSEPAKPKPASPQAVSPQAKQPTQKDTAASTPTPPSTDPEICELQKNGSEHALPSLKCTLKHLPEEITKKWEDHMKAKTKDESGLLKEICEAKEKGEDPDFMKTFTDDEKGMVNDTSILCRIRHTTPSECKVLQLFGA
;
A
#
# COMPACT_ATOMS: atom_id res chain seq x y z
N MET A 1 33.27 13.11 20.84
CA MET A 1 32.52 14.07 20.00
C MET A 1 31.73 14.97 20.92
N GLU A 2 31.96 16.28 20.81
CA GLU A 2 31.43 17.34 21.66
C GLU A 2 29.90 17.45 21.53
N ILE A 3 29.17 17.20 22.62
CA ILE A 3 27.69 17.25 22.69
C ILE A 3 27.11 18.67 22.56
N LYS A 4 27.97 19.69 22.45
CA LYS A 4 27.63 21.12 22.52
C LYS A 4 26.90 21.69 21.29
N TRP A 5 26.65 20.88 20.25
CA TRP A 5 26.01 21.34 19.01
C TRP A 5 24.65 20.68 18.69
N MET A 6 24.17 19.71 19.47
CA MET A 6 22.88 19.03 19.18
C MET A 6 21.63 19.76 19.72
N LEU A 7 21.78 20.58 20.77
CA LEU A 7 20.67 21.31 21.38
C LEU A 7 19.94 22.31 20.45
N PRO A 8 20.62 23.14 19.62
CA PRO A 8 19.92 24.10 18.77
C PRO A 8 19.15 23.41 17.62
N TYR A 9 19.66 22.27 17.12
CA TYR A 9 19.00 21.51 16.05
C TYR A 9 17.72 20.84 16.52
N PHE A 10 17.71 20.27 17.73
CA PHE A 10 16.51 19.66 18.30
C PHE A 10 15.40 20.71 18.51
N LEU A 11 15.74 21.91 18.96
CA LEU A 11 14.77 23.00 19.14
C LEU A 11 14.18 23.51 17.82
N TYR A 12 14.96 23.53 16.73
CA TYR A 12 14.46 23.94 15.41
C TYR A 12 13.45 22.94 14.83
N PHE A 13 13.66 21.63 15.05
CA PHE A 13 12.71 20.60 14.62
C PHE A 13 11.35 20.68 15.35
N VAL A 14 11.35 21.02 16.64
CA VAL A 14 10.09 21.18 17.40
C VAL A 14 9.27 22.37 16.88
N VAL A 15 9.91 23.47 16.47
CA VAL A 15 9.21 24.64 15.91
C VAL A 15 8.59 24.33 14.54
N LEU A 16 9.27 23.57 13.69
CA LEU A 16 8.73 23.16 12.39
C LEU A 16 7.57 22.16 12.50
N VAL A 17 7.58 21.27 13.50
CA VAL A 17 6.53 20.25 13.69
C VAL A 17 5.27 20.81 14.37
N LEU A 18 5.37 21.92 15.11
CA LEU A 18 4.23 22.54 15.81
C LEU A 18 3.64 23.78 15.10
N GLY A 19 4.17 24.18 13.94
CA GLY A 19 3.92 25.48 13.31
C GLY A 19 2.59 25.70 12.56
N ASP A 20 1.81 24.67 12.25
CA ASP A 20 0.61 24.81 11.38
C ASP A 20 -0.73 24.65 12.10
N ALA A 21 -0.79 24.93 13.40
CA ALA A 21 -2.07 25.13 14.09
C ALA A 21 -2.55 26.58 13.93
N LYS A 22 -2.97 26.96 12.73
CA LYS A 22 -3.64 28.25 12.49
C LYS A 22 -5.02 28.23 13.16
N LYS A 23 -5.05 28.56 14.45
CA LYS A 23 -6.23 28.71 15.28
C LYS A 23 -7.01 29.96 14.84
N SER A 24 -7.98 29.78 13.95
CA SER A 24 -9.02 30.78 13.68
C SER A 24 -9.82 30.97 14.97
N SER A 25 -9.63 32.11 15.61
CA SER A 25 -10.32 32.52 16.84
C SER A 25 -11.23 33.68 16.47
N GLU A 26 -12.55 33.45 16.41
CA GLU A 26 -13.53 34.53 16.50
C GLU A 26 -14.54 34.20 17.62
N PRO A 27 -14.93 35.17 18.49
CA PRO A 27 -15.54 34.88 19.78
C PRO A 27 -17.01 34.47 19.71
N ALA A 28 -17.39 33.52 20.57
CA ALA A 28 -18.77 33.18 20.84
C ALA A 28 -19.53 34.36 21.50
N LYS A 29 -20.62 34.81 20.87
CA LYS A 29 -21.62 35.68 21.49
C LYS A 29 -22.84 34.83 21.92
N PRO A 30 -23.42 35.04 23.12
CA PRO A 30 -24.32 34.08 23.76
C PRO A 30 -25.74 34.06 23.18
N LYS A 31 -26.34 32.86 23.29
CA LYS A 31 -27.72 32.45 22.96
C LYS A 31 -28.78 33.23 23.77
N PRO A 32 -29.96 33.51 23.18
CA PRO A 32 -31.20 32.81 23.56
C PRO A 32 -32.06 32.53 22.30
N ALA A 33 -33.02 31.61 22.17
CA ALA A 33 -33.64 30.53 22.92
C ALA A 33 -34.27 29.61 21.83
N SER A 34 -34.47 28.32 22.12
CA SER A 34 -35.29 27.39 21.30
C SER A 34 -36.80 27.72 21.51
N PRO A 35 -37.80 27.14 20.80
CA PRO A 35 -37.75 26.09 19.75
C PRO A 35 -38.73 26.30 18.56
N GLN A 36 -38.38 25.84 17.35
CA GLN A 36 -39.39 25.29 16.41
C GLN A 36 -38.73 24.53 15.25
N ALA A 37 -39.27 23.34 15.00
CA ALA A 37 -38.84 22.37 14.01
C ALA A 37 -39.28 22.78 12.59
N VAL A 38 -38.36 22.77 11.61
CA VAL A 38 -38.64 22.54 10.19
C VAL A 38 -37.39 21.97 9.51
N SER A 39 -37.51 20.82 8.86
CA SER A 39 -36.46 20.16 8.06
C SER A 39 -35.99 21.01 6.87
N PRO A 40 -34.68 21.14 6.62
CA PRO A 40 -34.17 21.61 5.33
C PRO A 40 -33.66 20.44 4.48
N GLN A 41 -34.39 20.20 3.40
CA GLN A 41 -33.99 19.43 2.22
C GLN A 41 -32.60 19.89 1.73
N ALA A 42 -31.58 19.06 1.94
CA ALA A 42 -30.23 19.32 1.42
C ALA A 42 -30.23 19.09 -0.09
N LYS A 43 -29.97 20.16 -0.83
CA LYS A 43 -29.69 20.14 -2.27
C LYS A 43 -28.45 19.28 -2.51
N GLN A 44 -28.61 18.20 -3.28
CA GLN A 44 -27.51 17.42 -3.83
C GLN A 44 -26.73 18.28 -4.85
N PRO A 45 -25.42 18.49 -4.70
CA PRO A 45 -24.62 18.98 -5.81
C PRO A 45 -24.34 17.79 -6.73
N THR A 46 -24.88 17.84 -7.95
CA THR A 46 -24.49 16.94 -9.04
C THR A 46 -23.04 17.27 -9.42
N GLN A 47 -22.09 16.56 -8.81
CA GLN A 47 -20.70 16.61 -9.22
C GLN A 47 -20.55 15.72 -10.45
N LYS A 48 -20.48 16.34 -11.63
CA LYS A 48 -20.07 15.69 -12.87
C LYS A 48 -18.56 15.53 -12.81
N ASP A 49 -18.09 14.52 -12.07
CA ASP A 49 -16.69 14.15 -12.08
C ASP A 49 -16.38 13.42 -13.38
N THR A 50 -15.80 14.14 -14.34
CA THR A 50 -14.83 13.53 -15.23
C THR A 50 -13.64 13.15 -14.35
N ALA A 51 -13.70 11.97 -13.76
CA ALA A 51 -12.58 11.37 -13.07
C ALA A 51 -11.46 11.19 -14.11
N ALA A 52 -10.44 12.04 -14.04
CA ALA A 52 -9.14 11.66 -14.59
C ALA A 52 -8.76 10.35 -13.89
N SER A 53 -8.71 9.25 -14.64
CA SER A 53 -8.30 7.95 -14.12
C SER A 53 -6.88 8.08 -13.61
N THR A 54 -6.73 8.28 -12.31
CA THR A 54 -5.48 8.01 -11.61
C THR A 54 -5.12 6.55 -11.90
N PRO A 55 -3.89 6.23 -12.31
CA PRO A 55 -3.50 4.84 -12.52
C PRO A 55 -3.77 4.06 -11.23
N THR A 56 -4.65 3.07 -11.29
CA THR A 56 -4.84 2.15 -10.17
C THR A 56 -3.51 1.43 -9.95
N PRO A 57 -2.94 1.43 -8.74
CA PRO A 57 -1.73 0.67 -8.47
C PRO A 57 -1.98 -0.81 -8.79
N PRO A 58 -0.98 -1.54 -9.31
CA PRO A 58 -1.13 -2.96 -9.58
C PRO A 58 -1.51 -3.70 -8.31
N SER A 59 -2.33 -4.74 -8.45
CA SER A 59 -2.86 -5.53 -7.33
C SER A 59 -1.80 -6.45 -6.70
N THR A 60 -0.63 -6.58 -7.31
CA THR A 60 0.55 -7.26 -6.76
C THR A 60 1.70 -6.26 -6.67
N ASP A 61 2.55 -6.45 -5.66
CA ASP A 61 3.72 -5.61 -5.40
C ASP A 61 4.56 -5.39 -6.67
N PRO A 62 4.63 -4.15 -7.19
CA PRO A 62 5.34 -3.85 -8.42
C PRO A 62 6.84 -4.11 -8.33
N GLU A 63 7.44 -4.05 -7.13
CA GLU A 63 8.88 -4.25 -6.96
C GLU A 63 9.29 -5.71 -7.17
N ILE A 64 8.35 -6.68 -7.03
CA ILE A 64 8.65 -8.10 -7.27
C ILE A 64 9.16 -8.36 -8.70
N CYS A 65 8.69 -7.54 -9.66
CA CYS A 65 9.10 -7.64 -11.05
C CYS A 65 10.48 -7.05 -11.30
N GLU A 66 10.89 -6.04 -10.53
CA GLU A 66 12.27 -5.56 -10.58
C GLU A 66 13.22 -6.61 -10.03
N LEU A 67 12.82 -7.31 -8.95
CA LEU A 67 13.57 -8.46 -8.45
C LEU A 67 13.71 -9.55 -9.51
N GLN A 68 12.61 -9.91 -10.20
CA GLN A 68 12.63 -10.91 -11.26
C GLN A 68 13.55 -10.50 -12.42
N LYS A 69 13.40 -9.27 -12.90
CA LYS A 69 14.20 -8.71 -13.99
C LYS A 69 15.69 -8.68 -13.68
N ASN A 70 16.04 -8.38 -12.44
CA ASN A 70 17.42 -8.36 -11.97
C ASN A 70 17.99 -9.75 -11.66
N GLY A 71 17.22 -10.83 -11.90
CA GLY A 71 17.64 -12.19 -11.59
C GLY A 71 17.80 -12.45 -10.08
N SER A 72 17.12 -11.67 -9.24
CA SER A 72 17.16 -11.85 -7.80
C SER A 72 16.55 -13.18 -7.40
N GLU A 73 17.25 -13.90 -6.52
CA GLU A 73 16.75 -15.13 -5.92
C GLU A 73 15.51 -14.93 -5.02
N HIS A 74 15.13 -13.68 -4.72
CA HIS A 74 14.03 -13.36 -3.81
C HIS A 74 12.67 -13.19 -4.50
N ALA A 75 12.61 -12.99 -5.82
CA ALA A 75 11.35 -12.72 -6.52
C ALA A 75 10.36 -13.89 -6.39
N LEU A 76 10.78 -15.10 -6.77
CA LEU A 76 9.93 -16.28 -6.72
C LEU A 76 9.57 -16.70 -5.27
N PRO A 77 10.49 -16.71 -4.30
CA PRO A 77 10.14 -16.92 -2.90
C PRO A 77 9.12 -15.92 -2.36
N SER A 78 9.23 -14.64 -2.75
CA SER A 78 8.26 -13.61 -2.34
C SER A 78 6.86 -13.91 -2.86
N LEU A 79 6.74 -14.35 -4.11
CA LEU A 79 5.44 -14.75 -4.67
C LEU A 79 4.90 -16.01 -3.96
N LYS A 80 5.73 -17.03 -3.75
CA LYS A 80 5.32 -18.25 -3.03
C LYS A 80 4.86 -17.94 -1.59
N CYS A 81 5.54 -17.03 -0.90
CA CYS A 81 5.12 -16.51 0.40
C CYS A 81 3.74 -15.85 0.29
N THR A 82 3.52 -15.03 -0.74
CA THR A 82 2.24 -14.35 -0.96
C THR A 82 1.11 -15.36 -1.09
N LEU A 83 1.24 -16.34 -1.99
CA LEU A 83 0.24 -17.38 -2.21
C LEU A 83 -0.05 -18.20 -0.95
N LYS A 84 0.95 -18.38 -0.08
CA LYS A 84 0.80 -19.11 1.19
C LYS A 84 0.04 -18.31 2.25
N HIS A 85 0.14 -16.98 2.24
CA HIS A 85 -0.39 -16.11 3.29
C HIS A 85 -1.69 -15.39 2.91
N LEU A 86 -2.17 -15.57 1.68
CA LEU A 86 -3.48 -15.07 1.27
C LEU A 86 -4.63 -15.86 1.93
N PRO A 87 -5.79 -15.22 2.13
CA PRO A 87 -7.02 -15.92 2.49
C PRO A 87 -7.34 -17.05 1.51
N GLU A 88 -7.89 -18.15 2.03
CA GLU A 88 -8.13 -19.39 1.28
C GLU A 88 -8.94 -19.17 -0.01
N GLU A 89 -10.00 -18.36 0.06
CA GLU A 89 -10.84 -18.03 -1.09
C GLU A 89 -10.07 -17.34 -2.22
N ILE A 90 -9.11 -16.48 -1.86
CA ILE A 90 -8.26 -15.80 -2.84
C ILE A 90 -7.25 -16.80 -3.40
N THR A 91 -6.54 -17.52 -2.54
CA THR A 91 -5.55 -18.53 -2.94
C THR A 91 -6.14 -19.56 -3.91
N LYS A 92 -7.38 -19.99 -3.68
CA LYS A 92 -8.10 -20.89 -4.59
C LYS A 92 -8.27 -20.31 -6.00
N LYS A 93 -8.59 -19.02 -6.15
CA LYS A 93 -8.68 -18.37 -7.46
C LYS A 93 -7.33 -18.40 -8.21
N TRP A 94 -6.23 -18.19 -7.49
CA TRP A 94 -4.88 -18.29 -8.05
C TRP A 94 -4.55 -19.74 -8.47
N GLU A 95 -4.86 -20.71 -7.62
CA GLU A 95 -4.66 -22.12 -7.94
C GLU A 95 -5.49 -22.59 -9.14
N ASP A 96 -6.76 -22.18 -9.21
CA ASP A 96 -7.66 -22.53 -10.30
C ASP A 96 -7.14 -21.95 -11.63
N HIS A 97 -6.62 -20.72 -11.61
CA HIS A 97 -5.95 -20.14 -12.77
C HIS A 97 -4.68 -20.91 -13.15
N MET A 98 -3.81 -21.25 -12.19
CA MET A 98 -2.60 -22.03 -12.44
C MET A 98 -2.92 -23.42 -13.02
N LYS A 99 -3.94 -24.12 -12.49
CA LYS A 99 -4.42 -25.41 -13.01
C LYS A 99 -4.96 -25.27 -14.42
N ALA A 100 -5.80 -24.26 -14.69
CA ALA A 100 -6.40 -24.03 -16.00
C ALA A 100 -5.38 -23.67 -17.09
N LYS A 101 -4.32 -22.94 -16.74
CA LYS A 101 -3.25 -22.54 -17.67
C LYS A 101 -2.01 -23.44 -17.62
N THR A 102 -2.02 -24.49 -16.78
CA THR A 102 -0.88 -25.38 -16.54
C THR A 102 0.41 -24.60 -16.21
N LYS A 103 0.26 -23.55 -15.39
CA LYS A 103 1.37 -22.69 -14.95
C LYS A 103 1.81 -23.08 -13.55
N ASP A 104 3.12 -23.11 -13.34
CA ASP A 104 3.72 -23.13 -12.01
C ASP A 104 3.87 -21.70 -11.47
N GLU A 105 4.40 -21.54 -10.25
CA GLU A 105 4.52 -20.20 -9.65
C GLU A 105 5.52 -19.31 -10.41
N SER A 106 6.46 -19.91 -11.14
CA SER A 106 7.37 -19.17 -12.03
C SER A 106 6.64 -18.60 -13.25
N GLY A 107 5.82 -19.43 -13.91
CA GLY A 107 4.97 -19.00 -15.01
C GLY A 107 3.94 -17.95 -14.58
N LEU A 108 3.44 -18.05 -13.35
CA LEU A 108 2.57 -17.05 -12.73
C LEU A 108 3.32 -15.74 -12.47
N LEU A 109 4.51 -15.78 -11.88
CA LEU A 109 5.34 -14.59 -11.66
C LEU A 109 5.61 -13.86 -12.97
N LYS A 110 5.93 -14.61 -14.04
CA LYS A 110 6.13 -14.05 -15.37
C LYS A 110 4.87 -13.35 -15.90
N GLU A 111 3.70 -13.95 -15.76
CA GLU A 111 2.44 -13.35 -16.18
C GLU A 111 2.14 -12.04 -15.43
N ILE A 112 2.39 -12.00 -14.12
CA ILE A 112 2.24 -10.78 -13.30
C ILE A 112 3.13 -9.66 -13.86
N CYS A 113 4.39 -9.97 -14.15
CA CYS A 113 5.33 -8.96 -14.59
C CYS A 113 5.13 -8.52 -16.04
N GLU A 114 4.70 -9.42 -16.93
CA GLU A 114 4.28 -9.06 -18.30
C GLU A 114 3.03 -8.15 -18.28
N ALA A 115 2.12 -8.32 -17.32
CA ALA A 115 0.97 -7.44 -17.15
C ALA A 115 1.38 -6.06 -16.58
N LYS A 116 2.28 -6.04 -15.57
CA LYS A 116 2.84 -4.81 -15.00
C LYS A 116 3.51 -3.93 -16.07
N GLU A 117 4.24 -4.51 -17.01
CA GLU A 117 4.86 -3.76 -18.12
C GLU A 117 3.84 -2.99 -18.97
N LYS A 118 2.58 -3.45 -19.00
CA LYS A 118 1.46 -2.79 -19.66
C LYS A 118 0.68 -1.84 -18.75
N GLY A 119 1.07 -1.73 -17.48
CA GLY A 119 0.36 -0.95 -16.46
C GLY A 119 -0.97 -1.57 -16.04
N GLU A 120 -1.15 -2.88 -16.24
CA GLU A 120 -2.38 -3.61 -15.93
C GLU A 120 -2.14 -4.74 -14.94
N ASP A 121 -3.22 -5.21 -14.32
CA ASP A 121 -3.24 -6.50 -13.64
C ASP A 121 -3.35 -7.66 -14.64
N PRO A 122 -2.86 -8.85 -14.28
CA PRO A 122 -3.17 -10.08 -15.01
C PRO A 122 -4.67 -10.25 -15.25
N ASP A 123 -5.04 -10.80 -16.40
CA ASP A 123 -6.44 -10.91 -16.79
C ASP A 123 -7.30 -11.67 -15.77
N PHE A 124 -6.76 -12.71 -15.12
CA PHE A 124 -7.50 -13.47 -14.12
C PHE A 124 -7.82 -12.64 -12.86
N MET A 125 -6.98 -11.66 -12.52
CA MET A 125 -7.19 -10.76 -11.38
C MET A 125 -8.28 -9.71 -11.66
N LYS A 126 -8.72 -9.54 -12.91
CA LYS A 126 -9.86 -8.66 -13.25
C LYS A 126 -11.17 -9.14 -12.61
N THR A 127 -11.24 -10.43 -12.22
CA THR A 127 -12.40 -11.02 -11.53
C THR A 127 -12.41 -10.80 -10.02
N PHE A 128 -11.33 -10.23 -9.47
CA PHE A 128 -11.18 -10.01 -8.03
C PHE A 128 -11.88 -8.70 -7.64
N THR A 129 -12.44 -8.68 -6.44
CA THR A 129 -12.95 -7.43 -5.86
C THR A 129 -11.79 -6.49 -5.50
N ASP A 130 -12.08 -5.20 -5.31
CA ASP A 130 -11.05 -4.24 -4.90
C ASP A 130 -10.45 -4.58 -3.54
N ASP A 131 -11.26 -5.11 -2.61
CA ASP A 131 -10.78 -5.62 -1.31
C ASP A 131 -9.84 -6.81 -1.47
N GLU A 132 -10.16 -7.76 -2.35
CA GLU A 132 -9.30 -8.91 -2.65
C GLU A 132 -7.96 -8.47 -3.25
N LYS A 133 -7.99 -7.51 -4.18
CA LYS A 133 -6.80 -6.92 -4.78
C LYS A 133 -5.95 -6.20 -3.74
N GLY A 134 -6.56 -5.46 -2.82
CA GLY A 134 -5.88 -4.82 -1.70
C GLY A 134 -5.17 -5.84 -0.81
N MET A 135 -5.84 -6.93 -0.46
CA MET A 135 -5.24 -8.01 0.33
C MET A 135 -4.07 -8.69 -0.39
N VAL A 136 -4.16 -8.91 -1.71
CA VAL A 136 -3.04 -9.41 -2.52
C VAL A 136 -1.87 -8.45 -2.46
N ASN A 137 -2.11 -7.16 -2.72
CA ASN A 137 -1.06 -6.15 -2.74
C ASN A 137 -0.33 -6.09 -1.40
N ASP A 138 -1.06 -5.95 -0.29
CA ASP A 138 -0.47 -5.83 1.04
C ASP A 138 0.33 -7.08 1.42
N THR A 139 -0.23 -8.25 1.17
CA THR A 139 0.46 -9.53 1.45
C THR A 139 1.74 -9.66 0.62
N SER A 140 1.69 -9.27 -0.66
CA SER A 140 2.84 -9.34 -1.55
C SER A 140 3.98 -8.42 -1.15
N ILE A 141 3.67 -7.19 -0.72
CA ILE A 141 4.65 -6.23 -0.19
C ILE A 141 5.29 -6.79 1.09
N LEU A 142 4.48 -7.30 2.02
CA LEU A 142 4.99 -7.89 3.27
C LEU A 142 5.91 -9.08 3.00
N CYS A 143 5.54 -9.94 2.06
CA CYS A 143 6.36 -11.08 1.67
C CYS A 143 7.66 -10.66 0.97
N ARG A 144 7.63 -9.68 0.07
CA ARG A 144 8.84 -9.11 -0.54
C ARG A 144 9.78 -8.59 0.53
N ILE A 145 9.27 -7.75 1.44
CA ILE A 145 10.08 -7.19 2.53
C ILE A 145 10.72 -8.32 3.33
N ARG A 146 9.95 -9.33 3.75
CA ARG A 146 10.47 -10.47 4.52
C ARG A 146 11.64 -11.19 3.84
N HIS A 147 11.60 -11.33 2.52
CA HIS A 147 12.64 -12.03 1.77
C HIS A 147 13.83 -11.15 1.39
N THR A 148 13.63 -9.83 1.27
CA THR A 148 14.69 -8.89 0.83
C THR A 148 15.38 -8.19 1.99
N THR A 149 14.75 -8.08 3.16
CA THR A 149 15.38 -7.49 4.34
C THR A 149 16.31 -8.49 5.02
N PRO A 150 17.57 -8.12 5.30
CA PRO A 150 18.47 -8.93 6.10
C PRO A 150 17.86 -9.21 7.48
N SER A 151 18.09 -10.42 8.01
CA SER A 151 17.71 -10.74 9.38
C SER A 151 18.49 -9.89 10.37
N GLU A 152 17.92 -9.62 11.54
CA GLU A 152 18.59 -8.90 12.62
C GLU A 152 19.93 -9.57 12.98
N CYS A 153 20.01 -10.91 12.94
CA CYS A 153 21.26 -11.63 13.15
C CYS A 153 22.34 -11.27 12.13
N LYS A 154 21.97 -11.15 10.84
CA LYS A 154 22.91 -10.77 9.77
C LYS A 154 23.31 -9.30 9.90
N VAL A 155 22.38 -8.44 10.30
CA VAL A 155 22.66 -7.02 10.57
C VAL A 155 23.65 -6.90 11.74
N LEU A 156 23.41 -7.59 12.85
CA LEU A 156 24.32 -7.58 14.02
C LEU A 156 25.73 -8.07 13.67
N GLN A 157 25.86 -9.09 12.80
CA GLN A 157 27.16 -9.55 12.30
C GLN A 157 27.90 -8.50 11.46
N LEU A 158 27.18 -7.66 10.71
CA LEU A 158 27.77 -6.59 9.90
C LEU A 158 28.24 -5.40 10.74
N PHE A 159 27.64 -5.18 11.91
CA PHE A 159 27.95 -4.04 12.79
C PHE A 159 28.80 -4.42 14.03
N GLY A 160 29.25 -5.67 14.13
CA GLY A 160 30.25 -6.12 15.10
C GLY A 160 29.65 -6.77 16.33
N ALA A 161 29.95 -8.07 16.47
CA ALA A 161 30.20 -8.70 17.75
C ALA A 161 31.72 -8.84 17.93
#